data_AF-A0A935ZKT5-F1
#
_entry.id   AF-A0A935ZKT5-F1
#
_cell.length_a   1.000
_cell.length_b   1.000
_cell.length_c   1.000
_cell.angle_alpha   90.00
_cell.angle_beta   90.00
_cell.angle_gamma   90.00
#
_symmetry.space_group_name_H-M   'P 1'
#
loop_
_entity.id
_entity.type
_entity.pdbx_description
1 polymer ?
#
loop_
_entity_poly.entity_id
_entity_poly.type
_entity_poly.pdbx_seq_one_letter_code
_entity_poly.pdbx_strand_id
1 'polypeptide(L)'
;MSDTPADPRESLAAVIAAFGERLPGRVRELTDALARARGGDATATAEAHSLAHRLAGTAGSYGHVEAGRHAAAIEDQLGCDAPDWAAVDAALAALTASAARP
;
A
#
# COMPACT_ATOMS: atom_id res chain seq x y z
N MET A 1 -18.21 -34.18 -17.10
CA MET A 1 -18.12 -32.74 -16.84
C MET A 1 -16.64 -32.44 -16.71
N SER A 2 -15.98 -32.08 -17.80
CA SER A 2 -14.56 -31.76 -17.78
C SER A 2 -14.39 -30.41 -17.09
N ASP A 3 -13.73 -30.42 -15.94
CA ASP A 3 -13.25 -29.23 -15.25
C ASP A 3 -12.06 -28.72 -16.08
N THR A 4 -12.33 -27.80 -17.01
CA THR A 4 -11.25 -27.13 -17.74
C THR A 4 -10.50 -26.28 -16.72
N PRO A 5 -9.18 -26.49 -16.50
CA PRO A 5 -8.43 -25.66 -15.58
C PRO A 5 -8.51 -24.20 -16.05
N ALA A 6 -8.92 -23.30 -15.15
CA ALA A 6 -9.00 -21.87 -15.42
C ALA A 6 -7.69 -21.37 -16.07
N ASP A 7 -7.80 -20.52 -17.09
CA ASP A 7 -6.62 -19.93 -17.71
C ASP A 7 -5.82 -19.18 -16.61
N PRO A 8 -4.52 -19.43 -16.46
CA PRO A 8 -3.69 -18.71 -15.49
C PRO A 8 -3.79 -17.18 -15.59
N ARG A 9 -4.10 -16.65 -16.79
CA ARG A 9 -4.31 -15.22 -17.03
C ARG A 9 -5.63 -14.73 -16.46
N GLU A 10 -6.71 -15.50 -16.58
CA GLU A 10 -7.99 -15.18 -15.94
C GLU A 10 -7.87 -15.22 -14.41
N SER A 11 -7.11 -16.19 -13.90
CA SER A 11 -6.80 -16.28 -12.47
C SER A 11 -5.98 -15.07 -11.98
N LEU A 12 -4.99 -14.61 -12.76
CA LEU A 12 -4.20 -13.43 -12.42
C LEU A 12 -5.04 -12.14 -12.50
N ALA A 13 -5.86 -11.98 -13.54
CA ALA A 13 -6.74 -10.84 -13.68
C ALA A 13 -7.73 -10.73 -12.51
N ALA A 14 -8.30 -11.86 -12.06
CA ALA A 14 -9.16 -11.91 -10.88
C ALA A 14 -8.42 -11.49 -9.60
N VAL A 15 -7.16 -11.92 -9.42
CA VAL A 15 -6.33 -11.51 -8.27
C VAL A 15 -6.04 -10.00 -8.30
N ILE A 16 -5.70 -9.45 -9.47
CA ILE A 16 -5.44 -8.01 -9.64
C ILE A 16 -6.72 -7.21 -9.33
N ALA A 17 -7.87 -7.61 -9.87
CA ALA A 17 -9.15 -6.98 -9.59
C ALA A 17 -9.49 -7.00 -8.08
N ALA A 18 -9.35 -8.17 -7.44
CA ALA A 18 -9.58 -8.33 -6.01
C ALA A 18 -8.56 -7.55 -5.16
N PHE A 19 -7.35 -7.29 -5.66
CA PHE A 19 -6.42 -6.37 -5.01
C PHE A 19 -6.90 -4.92 -5.11
N GLY A 20 -7.30 -4.47 -6.30
CA GLY A 20 -7.85 -3.13 -6.52
C GLY A 20 -9.03 -2.82 -5.60
N GLU A 21 -9.96 -3.77 -5.43
CA GLU A 21 -11.10 -3.63 -4.50
C GLU A 21 -10.67 -3.47 -3.03
N ARG A 22 -9.56 -4.08 -2.63
CA ARG A 22 -9.03 -4.04 -1.25
C ARG A 22 -8.07 -2.88 -1.02
N LEU A 23 -7.54 -2.26 -2.08
CA LEU A 23 -6.53 -1.21 -2.00
C LEU A 23 -6.97 -0.03 -1.10
N PRO A 24 -8.21 0.50 -1.18
CA PRO A 24 -8.65 1.55 -0.25
C PRO A 24 -8.62 1.12 1.22
N GLY A 25 -8.93 -0.14 1.52
CA GLY A 25 -8.85 -0.70 2.87
C GLY A 25 -7.41 -0.74 3.39
N ARG A 26 -6.46 -1.13 2.53
CA ARG A 26 -5.02 -1.14 2.87
C ARG A 26 -4.46 0.26 3.11
N VAL A 27 -4.91 1.24 2.33
CA VAL A 27 -4.51 2.64 2.56
C VAL A 27 -5.05 3.15 3.90
N ARG A 28 -6.27 2.75 4.29
CA ARG A 28 -6.81 3.09 5.61
C ARG A 28 -6.01 2.45 6.74
N GLU A 29 -5.68 1.16 6.64
CA GLU A 29 -4.81 0.46 7.60
C GLU A 29 -3.48 1.19 7.80
N LEU A 30 -2.83 1.60 6.69
CA LEU A 30 -1.60 2.37 6.74
C LEU A 30 -1.80 3.75 7.38
N THR A 31 -2.89 4.45 7.05
CA THR A 31 -3.23 5.77 7.62
C THR A 31 -3.34 5.71 9.14
N ASP A 32 -4.03 4.70 9.67
CA ASP A 32 -4.23 4.53 11.11
C ASP A 32 -2.90 4.20 11.84
N ALA A 33 -2.04 3.40 11.20
CA ALA A 33 -0.70 3.12 11.73
C ALA A 33 0.19 4.37 11.73
N LEU A 34 0.17 5.17 10.66
CA LEU A 34 0.91 6.43 10.57
C LEU A 34 0.49 7.45 11.64
N ALA A 35 -0.82 7.56 11.90
CA ALA A 35 -1.34 8.44 12.95
C ALA A 35 -0.81 8.06 14.34
N ARG A 36 -0.76 6.75 14.65
CA ARG A 36 -0.17 6.25 15.91
C ARG A 36 1.34 6.45 15.97
N ALA A 37 2.05 6.17 14.89
CA ALA A 37 3.49 6.36 14.79
C ALA A 37 3.88 7.83 15.04
N ARG A 38 3.14 8.78 14.46
CA ARG A 38 3.32 10.22 14.69
C ARG A 38 3.07 10.63 16.15
N GLY A 39 2.22 9.89 16.86
CA GLY A 39 1.99 10.03 18.30
C GLY A 39 3.12 9.51 19.19
N GLY A 40 4.18 8.92 18.62
CA GLY A 40 5.34 8.40 19.34
C GLY A 40 5.27 6.90 19.69
N ASP A 41 4.29 6.17 19.16
CA ASP A 41 4.24 4.70 19.32
C ASP A 41 5.26 4.03 18.40
N ALA A 42 6.39 3.60 18.98
CA ALA A 42 7.45 2.92 18.25
C ALA A 42 7.00 1.59 17.59
N THR A 43 6.01 0.91 18.16
CA THR A 43 5.46 -0.32 17.57
C THR A 43 4.66 0.02 16.31
N ALA A 44 3.91 1.13 16.36
CA ALA A 44 3.18 1.64 15.21
C ALA A 44 4.10 2.11 14.08
N THR A 45 5.29 2.65 14.37
CA THR A 45 6.28 3.00 13.32
C THR A 45 6.71 1.75 12.55
N ALA A 46 7.07 0.66 13.24
CA ALA A 46 7.46 -0.60 12.59
C ALA A 46 6.29 -1.24 11.81
N GLU A 47 5.07 -1.12 12.34
CA GLU A 47 3.85 -1.56 11.69
C GLU A 47 3.58 -0.76 10.40
N ALA A 48 3.63 0.57 10.46
CA ALA A 48 3.45 1.45 9.31
C ALA A 48 4.50 1.20 8.23
N HIS A 49 5.77 1.02 8.61
CA HIS A 49 6.85 0.68 7.69
C HIS A 49 6.55 -0.66 6.99
N SER A 50 6.13 -1.68 7.75
CA SER A 50 5.80 -2.99 7.18
C SER A 50 4.60 -2.96 6.24
N LEU A 51 3.59 -2.14 6.55
CA LEU A 51 2.41 -1.95 5.69
C LEU A 51 2.80 -1.21 4.40
N ALA A 52 3.59 -0.13 4.51
CA ALA A 52 4.09 0.63 3.37
C ALA A 52 4.92 -0.26 2.43
N HIS A 53 5.87 -1.03 2.96
CA HIS A 53 6.69 -1.99 2.21
C HIS A 53 5.84 -3.00 1.43
N ARG A 54 4.91 -3.67 2.11
CA ARG A 54 4.03 -4.66 1.47
C ARG A 54 3.19 -4.01 0.38
N LEU A 55 2.67 -2.81 0.64
CA LEU A 55 1.83 -2.10 -0.31
C LEU A 55 2.65 -1.68 -1.54
N ALA A 56 3.88 -1.18 -1.35
CA ALA A 56 4.80 -0.84 -2.43
C ALA A 56 5.06 -2.04 -3.36
N GLY A 57 5.42 -3.18 -2.78
CA GLY A 57 5.72 -4.41 -3.53
C GLY A 57 4.50 -4.99 -4.24
N THR A 58 3.36 -5.12 -3.55
CA THR A 58 2.15 -5.72 -4.12
C THR A 58 1.47 -4.82 -5.15
N ALA A 59 1.32 -3.52 -4.86
CA ALA A 59 0.72 -2.58 -5.81
C ALA A 59 1.55 -2.49 -7.10
N GLY A 60 2.88 -2.41 -6.99
CA GLY A 60 3.77 -2.41 -8.15
C GLY A 60 3.65 -3.70 -8.99
N SER A 61 3.62 -4.86 -8.33
CA SER A 61 3.50 -6.17 -9.00
C SER A 61 2.15 -6.38 -9.71
N TYR A 62 1.09 -5.71 -9.25
CA TYR A 62 -0.26 -5.80 -9.81
C TYR A 62 -0.63 -4.64 -10.74
N GLY A 63 0.35 -3.79 -11.12
CA GLY A 63 0.14 -2.73 -12.11
C GLY A 63 -0.38 -1.41 -11.53
N HIS A 64 -0.57 -1.30 -10.22
CA HIS A 64 -0.87 -0.04 -9.52
C HIS A 64 0.42 0.75 -9.25
N VAL A 65 1.14 1.10 -10.31
CA VAL A 65 2.51 1.66 -10.25
C VAL A 65 2.60 2.91 -9.38
N GLU A 66 1.69 3.88 -9.55
CA GLU A 66 1.72 5.12 -8.76
C GLU A 66 1.42 4.84 -7.27
N ALA A 67 0.45 3.97 -6.96
CA ALA A 67 0.18 3.58 -5.58
C ALA A 67 1.40 2.90 -4.95
N GLY A 68 2.07 2.00 -5.69
CA GLY A 68 3.29 1.35 -5.23
C GLY A 68 4.41 2.35 -4.96
N ARG A 69 4.62 3.31 -5.86
CA ARG A 69 5.62 4.37 -5.71
C ARG A 69 5.35 5.29 -4.53
N HIS A 70 4.09 5.69 -4.30
CA HIS A 70 3.75 6.53 -3.16
C HIS A 70 3.89 5.76 -1.83
N ALA A 71 3.58 4.47 -1.80
CA ALA A 71 3.83 3.63 -0.63
C ALA A 71 5.33 3.48 -0.34
N ALA A 72 6.17 3.30 -1.37
CA ALA A 72 7.63 3.26 -1.22
C ALA A 72 8.19 4.58 -0.64
N ALA A 73 7.67 5.73 -1.07
CA ALA A 73 8.07 7.02 -0.51
C ALA A 73 7.74 7.14 0.99
N ILE A 74 6.63 6.55 1.46
CA ILE A 74 6.30 6.47 2.89
C ILE A 74 7.29 5.53 3.61
N GLU A 75 7.55 4.35 3.03
CA GLU A 75 8.52 3.38 3.57
C GLU A 75 9.88 4.03 3.81
N ASP A 76 10.43 4.70 2.79
CA ASP A 76 11.74 5.37 2.86
C ASP A 76 11.81 6.38 4.01
N GLN A 77 10.74 7.16 4.24
CA GLN A 77 10.69 8.12 5.34
C GLN A 77 10.63 7.44 6.71
N LEU A 78 9.89 6.34 6.83
CA LEU A 78 9.78 5.59 8.08
C LEU A 78 11.05 4.79 8.41
N GLY A 79 11.90 4.51 7.42
CA GLY A 79 13.21 3.88 7.62
C GLY A 79 14.29 4.83 8.14
N CYS A 80 14.01 6.14 8.19
CA CYS A 80 14.94 7.15 8.71
C CYS A 80 14.82 7.31 10.23
N ASP A 81 15.92 7.67 10.91
CA ASP A 81 15.94 7.94 12.35
C ASP A 81 15.01 9.11 12.75
N ALA A 82 14.83 10.07 11.83
CA ALA A 82 13.94 11.21 11.99
C ALA A 82 13.08 11.37 10.72
N PRO A 83 11.89 10.74 10.65
CA PRO A 83 11.00 10.84 9.50
C PRO A 83 10.56 12.28 9.21
N ASP A 84 10.59 12.68 7.94
CA ASP A 84 9.92 13.92 7.51
C ASP A 84 8.42 13.67 7.39
N TRP A 85 7.68 14.01 8.45
CA TRP A 85 6.24 13.84 8.49
C TRP A 85 5.48 14.67 7.44
N ALA A 86 6.03 15.79 6.96
CA ALA A 86 5.40 16.53 5.87
C ALA A 86 5.51 15.76 4.54
N ALA A 87 6.66 15.12 4.30
CA ALA A 87 6.85 14.24 3.16
C ALA A 87 5.95 12.99 3.25
N VAL A 88 5.81 12.39 4.45
CA VAL A 88 4.88 11.28 4.70
C VAL A 88 3.44 11.69 4.40
N ASP A 89 2.99 12.85 4.89
CA ASP A 89 1.63 13.36 4.65
C ASP A 89 1.37 13.57 3.15
N ALA A 90 2.34 14.15 2.43
CA ALA A 90 2.24 14.37 0.99
C ALA A 90 2.15 13.04 0.22
N ALA A 91 2.98 12.06 0.58
CA ALA A 91 2.96 10.74 -0.03
C ALA A 91 1.67 9.98 0.28
N LEU A 92 1.15 10.08 1.51
CA LEU A 92 -0.12 9.48 1.91
C LEU A 92 -1.31 10.08 1.15
N ALA A 93 -1.33 11.40 0.96
CA ALA A 93 -2.37 12.06 0.17
C ALA A 93 -2.35 11.57 -1.29
N ALA A 94 -1.16 11.45 -1.89
CA ALA A 94 -1.00 10.96 -3.26
C ALA A 94 -1.36 9.47 -3.40
N LEU A 95 -1.01 8.64 -2.41
CA LEU A 95 -1.40 7.24 -2.32
C LEU A 95 -2.93 7.10 -2.24
N THR A 96 -3.58 7.89 -1.37
CA THR A 96 -5.04 7.90 -1.22
C THR A 96 -5.73 8.29 -2.52
N ALA A 97 -5.22 9.31 -3.22
CA ALA A 97 -5.74 9.73 -4.51
C ALA A 97 -5.56 8.67 -5.61
N SER A 98 -4.50 7.85 -5.53
CA SER A 98 -4.25 6.75 -6.45
C SER A 98 -5.17 5.56 -6.17
N ALA A 99 -5.43 5.24 -4.91
CA ALA A 99 -6.34 4.18 -4.50
C ALA A 99 -7.82 4.46 -4.78
N ALA A 100 -8.20 5.72 -4.96
CA ALA A 100 -9.55 6.13 -5.33
C ALA A 100 -9.83 6.04 -6.85
N ARG A 101 -8.80 5.74 -7.66
CA ARG A 101 -8.96 5.59 -9.12
C ARG A 101 -9.12 4.09 -9.46
N PRO A 102 -10.17 3.72 -10.22
CA PRO A 102 -10.37 2.35 -10.67
C PRO A 102 -9.29 1.89 -11.66
#